data_AF-A0A1B8NUS5-F1
#
_entry.id   AF-A0A1B8NUS5-F1
#
_cell.length_a   1.000
_cell.length_b   1.000
_cell.length_c   1.000
_cell.angle_alpha   90.00
_cell.angle_beta   90.00
_cell.angle_gamma   90.00
#
_symmetry.space_group_name_H-M   'P 1'
#
loop_
_entity.id
_entity.type
_entity.pdbx_description
1 polymer ?
#
loop_
_entity_poly.entity_id
_entity_poly.type
_entity_poly.pdbx_seq_one_letter_code
_entity_poly.pdbx_strand_id
1 'polypeptide(L)'
;MILAAVYAVGKIIRYMAKRYTRPPSQSQCIVFAGYVATPMFLSGIVAVYPLIWLCLLAGVIGLCYTAYLLYLGIPSFLNISKEEGFIVSSTTLAFGVLILEALLGMTVLLWGYGERIILSIIG
;
A
#
# COMPACT_ATOMS: atom_id res chain seq x y z
N MET A 1 -2.38 3.97 -11.49
CA MET A 1 -2.78 2.92 -10.52
C MET A 1 -2.23 3.17 -9.12
N ILE A 2 -0.96 3.59 -8.98
CA ILE A 2 -0.32 3.82 -7.66
C ILE A 2 -1.03 4.89 -6.80
N LEU A 3 -1.40 6.04 -7.37
CA LEU A 3 -2.10 7.11 -6.64
C LEU A 3 -3.49 6.68 -6.17
N ALA A 4 -4.19 5.88 -6.99
CA ALA A 4 -5.49 5.30 -6.62
C ALA A 4 -5.34 4.32 -5.45
N ALA A 5 -4.25 3.55 -5.40
CA ALA A 5 -3.97 2.67 -4.28
C ALA A 5 -3.68 3.43 -2.98
N VAL A 6 -2.87 4.50 -3.02
CA VAL A 6 -2.64 5.36 -1.84
C VAL A 6 -3.96 5.97 -1.36
N TYR A 7 -4.80 6.44 -2.28
CA TYR A 7 -6.13 6.95 -1.94
C TYR A 7 -7.02 5.87 -1.30
N ALA A 8 -7.01 4.65 -1.83
CA ALA A 8 -7.76 3.52 -1.29
C ALA A 8 -7.30 3.17 0.14
N VAL A 9 -5.99 3.06 0.38
CA VAL A 9 -5.42 2.83 1.72
C VAL A 9 -5.81 3.98 2.67
N GLY A 10 -5.68 5.24 2.23
CA GLY A 10 -6.09 6.40 3.02
C GLY A 10 -7.57 6.40 3.41
N LYS A 11 -8.46 5.95 2.50
CA LYS A 11 -9.88 5.74 2.81
C LYS A 11 -10.10 4.65 3.85
N ILE A 12 -9.35 3.55 3.77
CA ILE A 12 -9.45 2.45 4.74
C ILE A 12 -9.02 2.92 6.13
N ILE A 13 -7.91 3.66 6.22
CA ILE A 13 -7.45 4.28 7.47
C ILE A 13 -8.53 5.22 8.02
N ARG A 14 -9.11 6.08 7.19
CA ARG A 14 -10.21 6.97 7.62
C ARG A 14 -11.44 6.18 8.07
N TYR A 15 -11.78 5.08 7.40
CA TYR A 15 -12.91 4.22 7.76
C TYR A 15 -12.70 3.57 9.13
N MET A 16 -11.49 3.07 9.40
CA MET A 16 -11.13 2.53 10.71
C MET A 16 -11.12 3.64 11.77
N ALA A 17 -10.61 4.81 11.42
CA ALA A 17 -10.51 5.96 12.33
C ALA A 17 -11.87 6.53 12.75
N LYS A 18 -12.93 6.35 11.96
CA LYS A 18 -14.29 6.81 12.29
C LYS A 18 -14.87 6.19 13.56
N ARG A 19 -14.32 5.06 14.02
CA ARG A 19 -14.75 4.37 15.25
C ARG A 19 -14.27 5.09 16.52
N TYR A 20 -13.34 6.04 16.39
CA TYR A 20 -12.74 6.74 17.52
C TYR A 20 -13.28 8.17 17.67
N THR A 21 -13.18 8.69 18.90
CA THR A 21 -13.84 9.93 19.34
C THR A 21 -13.31 11.18 18.65
N ARG A 22 -12.08 11.15 18.11
CA ARG A 22 -11.46 12.28 17.38
C ARG A 22 -10.93 11.82 16.02
N PRO A 23 -11.79 11.67 15.01
CA PRO A 23 -11.39 11.05 13.75
C PRO A 23 -10.63 12.07 12.87
N PRO A 24 -9.38 11.79 12.46
CA PRO A 24 -8.50 12.68 11.68
C PRO A 24 -9.00 12.93 10.25
N SER A 25 -8.78 14.12 9.70
CA SER A 25 -9.31 14.50 8.38
C SER A 25 -8.87 13.56 7.25
N GLN A 26 -9.66 13.46 6.18
CA GLN A 26 -9.37 12.56 5.05
C GLN A 26 -8.02 12.88 4.39
N SER A 27 -7.67 14.16 4.25
CA SER A 27 -6.38 14.59 3.71
C SER A 27 -5.21 14.10 4.57
N GLN A 28 -5.32 14.16 5.91
CA GLN A 28 -4.28 13.66 6.81
C GLN A 28 -4.12 12.13 6.69
N CYS A 29 -5.21 11.38 6.56
CA CYS A 29 -5.14 9.93 6.34
C CYS A 29 -4.44 9.56 5.02
N ILE A 30 -4.69 10.32 3.95
CA ILE A 30 -4.05 10.09 2.64
C ILE A 30 -2.56 10.43 2.71
N VAL A 31 -2.20 11.55 3.34
CA VAL A 31 -0.80 11.94 3.54
C VAL A 31 -0.06 10.90 4.38
N PHE A 32 -0.66 10.44 5.48
CA PHE A 32 -0.12 9.36 6.31
C PHE A 32 0.05 8.05 5.51
N ALA A 33 -0.95 7.65 4.71
CA ALA A 33 -0.83 6.49 3.84
C ALA A 33 0.33 6.63 2.82
N GLY A 34 0.54 7.82 2.27
CA GLY A 34 1.66 8.12 1.38
C GLY A 34 3.02 7.97 2.07
N TYR A 35 3.16 8.48 3.30
CA TYR A 35 4.38 8.30 4.09
C TYR A 35 4.68 6.83 4.36
N VAL A 36 3.67 6.06 4.74
CA VAL A 36 3.83 4.62 4.99
C VAL A 36 4.14 3.85 3.72
N ALA A 37 3.59 4.24 2.57
CA ALA A 37 3.85 3.60 1.27
C ALA A 37 5.22 3.94 0.65
N THR A 38 5.92 4.97 1.16
CA THR A 38 7.21 5.43 0.62
C THR A 38 8.30 4.34 0.56
N PRO A 39 8.58 3.55 1.62
CA PRO A 39 9.55 2.46 1.54
C PRO A 39 9.17 1.40 0.49
N MET A 40 7.88 1.15 0.27
CA MET A 40 7.43 0.27 -0.79
C MET A 40 7.68 0.86 -2.18
N PHE A 41 7.41 2.15 -2.39
CA PHE A 41 7.76 2.81 -3.65
C PHE A 41 9.26 2.81 -3.92
N LEU A 42 10.07 3.04 -2.89
CA LEU A 42 11.52 3.01 -2.99
C LEU A 42 12.03 1.61 -3.39
N SER A 43 11.43 0.55 -2.84
CA SER A 43 11.77 -0.82 -3.24
C SER A 43 11.51 -1.10 -4.73
N GLY A 44 10.55 -0.40 -5.34
CA GLY A 44 10.27 -0.49 -6.78
C GLY A 44 11.39 0.01 -7.68
N ILE A 45 12.27 0.91 -7.20
CA ILE A 45 13.43 1.41 -7.97
C ILE A 45 14.43 0.27 -8.24
N VAL A 46 14.51 -0.71 -7.34
CA VAL A 46 15.40 -1.86 -7.45
C VAL A 46 15.06 -2.72 -8.68
N ALA A 47 13.82 -2.64 -9.19
CA ALA A 47 13.40 -3.32 -10.41
C ALA A 47 14.14 -2.86 -11.68
N VAL A 48 14.91 -1.76 -11.63
CA VAL A 48 15.80 -1.35 -12.72
C VAL A 48 16.94 -2.36 -12.93
N TYR A 49 17.37 -3.05 -11.88
CA TYR A 49 18.31 -4.18 -11.97
C TYR A 49 17.52 -5.50 -11.93
N PRO A 50 17.38 -6.24 -13.05
CA PRO A 50 16.51 -7.40 -13.16
C PRO A 50 17.09 -8.66 -12.49
N LEU A 51 17.51 -8.53 -11.24
CA LEU A 51 17.86 -9.64 -10.35
C LEU A 51 16.66 -9.95 -9.47
N ILE A 52 16.02 -11.09 -9.72
CA ILE A 52 14.79 -11.52 -9.03
C ILE A 52 14.99 -11.54 -7.51
N TRP A 53 16.13 -12.07 -7.05
CA TRP A 53 16.48 -12.13 -5.62
C TRP A 53 16.60 -10.76 -4.98
N LEU A 54 17.16 -9.78 -5.70
CA LEU A 54 17.32 -8.42 -5.20
C LEU A 54 15.97 -7.71 -5.10
N CYS A 55 15.11 -7.87 -6.10
CA CYS A 55 13.75 -7.34 -6.08
C CYS A 55 12.92 -7.95 -4.95
N LEU A 56 13.02 -9.27 -4.75
CA LEU A 56 12.32 -9.96 -3.67
C LEU A 56 12.78 -9.43 -2.30
N LEU A 57 14.09 -9.36 -2.08
CA LEU A 57 14.65 -8.82 -0.83
C LEU A 57 14.23 -7.37 -0.59
N ALA A 58 14.35 -6.51 -1.60
CA ALA A 58 13.95 -5.11 -1.50
C ALA A 58 12.45 -4.95 -1.20
N GLY A 59 11.60 -5.74 -1.87
CA GLY A 59 10.15 -5.75 -1.65
C GLY A 59 9.79 -6.19 -0.23
N VAL A 60 10.41 -7.27 0.27
CA VAL A 60 10.21 -7.75 1.64
C VAL A 60 10.67 -6.71 2.66
N ILE A 61 11.86 -6.12 2.48
CA ILE A 61 12.37 -5.06 3.35
C ILE A 61 11.43 -3.85 3.34
N GLY A 62 10.97 -3.42 2.16
CA GLY A 62 10.03 -2.33 2.02
C GLY A 62 8.69 -2.61 2.71
N LEU A 63 8.17 -3.83 2.59
CA LEU A 63 6.94 -4.26 3.25
C LEU A 63 7.10 -4.31 4.77
N CYS A 64 8.20 -4.86 5.29
CA CYS A 64 8.52 -4.88 6.72
C CYS A 64 8.64 -3.45 7.29
N TYR A 65 9.31 -2.54 6.57
CA TYR A 65 9.40 -1.14 6.97
C TYR A 65 8.05 -0.43 6.95
N THR A 66 7.23 -0.70 5.94
CA THR A 66 5.85 -0.20 5.84
C THR A 66 5.03 -0.66 7.04
N ALA A 67 5.08 -1.95 7.37
CA ALA A 67 4.40 -2.50 8.53
C ALA A 67 4.87 -1.84 9.82
N TYR A 68 6.18 -1.71 10.02
CA TYR A 68 6.78 -1.06 11.18
C TYR A 68 6.30 0.40 11.35
N LEU A 69 6.34 1.19 10.28
CA LEU A 69 5.82 2.57 10.28
C LEU A 69 4.33 2.62 10.60
N LEU A 70 3.56 1.66 10.09
CA LEU A 70 2.12 1.62 10.35
C LEU A 70 1.81 1.28 11.81
N TYR A 71 2.51 0.28 12.38
CA TYR A 71 2.37 -0.11 13.79
C TYR A 71 2.78 0.98 14.77
N LEU A 72 3.76 1.82 14.43
CA LEU A 72 4.14 2.97 15.24
C LEU A 72 3.24 4.19 14.99
N GLY A 73 2.86 4.41 13.73
CA GLY A 73 2.15 5.61 13.30
C GLY A 73 0.68 5.61 13.70
N ILE A 74 -0.04 4.50 13.49
CA ILE A 74 -1.48 4.38 13.80
C ILE A 74 -1.82 4.69 15.27
N PRO A 75 -1.19 4.06 16.29
CA PRO A 75 -1.54 4.33 17.68
C PRO A 75 -1.27 5.79 18.09
N SER A 76 -0.17 6.37 17.58
CA SER A 76 0.18 7.77 17.80
C SER A 76 -0.81 8.73 17.12
N PHE A 77 -1.18 8.42 15.87
CA PHE A 77 -2.05 9.25 15.04
C PHE A 77 -3.51 9.25 15.51
N LEU A 78 -4.01 8.11 16.00
CA LEU A 78 -5.38 7.97 16.52
C LEU A 78 -5.50 8.21 18.03
N ASN A 79 -4.37 8.32 18.74
CA ASN A 79 -4.31 8.47 20.20
C ASN A 79 -5.07 7.34 20.94
N ILE A 80 -4.78 6.09 20.56
CA ILE A 80 -5.43 4.88 21.09
C ILE A 80 -4.44 4.00 21.86
N SER A 81 -4.98 3.05 22.63
CA SER A 81 -4.16 2.05 23.34
C SER A 81 -3.34 1.21 22.35
N LYS A 82 -2.20 0.66 22.81
CA LYS A 82 -1.34 -0.18 21.97
C LYS A 82 -2.05 -1.44 21.45
N GLU A 83 -2.96 -2.01 22.23
CA GLU A 83 -3.71 -3.21 21.86
C GLU A 83 -4.69 -2.92 20.72
N GLU A 84 -5.46 -1.82 20.80
CA GLU A 84 -6.34 -1.41 19.71
C GLU A 84 -5.54 -0.97 18.47
N GLY A 85 -4.45 -0.25 18.69
CA GLY A 85 -3.53 0.16 17.64
C GLY A 85 -2.95 -1.02 16.87
N PHE A 86 -2.64 -2.12 17.56
CA PHE A 86 -2.18 -3.36 16.94
C PHE A 86 -3.22 -3.95 15.99
N ILE A 87 -4.49 -4.02 16.42
CA ILE A 87 -5.59 -4.57 15.60
C ILE A 87 -5.87 -3.70 14.38
N VAL A 88 -5.93 -2.37 14.55
CA VAL A 88 -6.16 -1.42 13.45
C VAL A 88 -5.01 -1.44 12.46
N SER A 89 -3.77 -1.49 12.97
CA SER A 89 -2.57 -1.56 12.14
C SER A 89 -2.53 -2.85 11.33
N SER A 90 -2.78 -4.00 11.97
CA SER A 90 -2.82 -5.32 11.33
C SER A 90 -3.85 -5.37 10.21
N THR A 91 -5.06 -4.88 10.47
CA THR A 91 -6.15 -4.87 9.49
C THR A 91 -5.83 -3.96 8.31
N THR A 92 -5.29 -2.77 8.59
CA THR A 92 -4.89 -1.82 7.54
C THR A 92 -3.75 -2.39 6.69
N LEU A 93 -2.77 -3.06 7.31
CA LEU A 93 -1.68 -3.73 6.62
C LEU A 93 -2.22 -4.85 5.71
N ALA A 94 -3.14 -5.68 6.20
CA ALA A 94 -3.76 -6.75 5.41
C ALA A 94 -4.46 -6.19 4.15
N PHE A 95 -5.25 -5.13 4.30
CA PHE A 95 -5.84 -4.45 3.14
C PHE A 95 -4.78 -3.82 2.21
N GLY A 96 -3.71 -3.26 2.77
CA GLY A 96 -2.60 -2.71 1.99
C GLY A 96 -1.92 -3.77 1.12
N VAL A 97 -1.65 -4.95 1.68
CA VAL A 97 -1.11 -6.11 0.96
C VAL A 97 -2.09 -6.60 -0.11
N LEU A 98 -3.39 -6.70 0.20
CA LEU A 98 -4.40 -7.08 -0.79
C LEU A 98 -4.46 -6.11 -1.97
N ILE A 99 -4.37 -4.81 -1.71
CA ILE A 99 -4.32 -3.78 -2.77
C ILE A 99 -3.03 -3.93 -3.59
N LEU A 100 -1.89 -4.22 -2.96
CA LEU A 100 -0.64 -4.47 -3.64
C LEU A 100 -0.75 -5.69 -4.58
N GLU A 101 -1.30 -6.81 -4.10
CA GLU A 101 -1.53 -8.00 -4.92
C GLU A 101 -2.47 -7.70 -6.10
N ALA A 102 -3.56 -6.96 -5.86
CA ALA A 102 -4.47 -6.53 -6.91
C ALA A 102 -3.75 -5.65 -7.97
N LEU A 103 -2.85 -4.75 -7.55
CA LEU A 103 -2.03 -3.96 -8.47
C LEU A 103 -1.10 -4.82 -9.31
N LEU A 104 -0.42 -5.80 -8.70
CA LEU A 104 0.47 -6.74 -9.41
C LEU A 104 -0.33 -7.57 -10.42
N GLY A 105 -1.46 -8.15 -10.01
CA GLY A 105 -2.35 -8.90 -10.87
C GLY A 105 -2.88 -8.06 -12.03
N MET A 106 -3.33 -6.82 -11.77
CA MET A 106 -3.75 -5.90 -12.82
C MET A 106 -2.61 -5.54 -13.78
N THR A 107 -1.38 -5.40 -13.30
CA THR A 107 -0.22 -5.12 -14.15
C THR A 107 0.04 -6.28 -15.11
N VAL A 108 -0.01 -7.53 -14.62
CA VAL A 108 0.11 -8.74 -15.45
C VAL A 108 -1.02 -8.84 -16.46
N LEU A 109 -2.27 -8.57 -16.05
CA LEU A 109 -3.43 -8.58 -16.94
C LEU A 109 -3.29 -7.52 -18.04
N LEU A 110 -2.92 -6.29 -17.69
CA LEU A 110 -2.73 -5.20 -18.66
C LEU A 110 -1.65 -5.53 -19.69
N TRP A 111 -0.56 -6.20 -19.28
CA TRP A 111 0.44 -6.71 -20.20
C TRP A 111 -0.16 -7.73 -21.18
N GLY A 112 -0.90 -8.73 -20.68
CA GLY A 112 -1.52 -9.75 -21.52
C GLY A 112 -2.67 -9.24 -22.41
N TYR A 113 -3.41 -8.21 -22.00
CA TYR A 113 -4.41 -7.54 -22.84
C TYR A 113 -3.77 -6.62 -23.88
N GLY A 114 -2.63 -5.99 -23.56
CA GLY A 114 -1.86 -5.17 -24.49
C GLY A 114 -1.45 -5.96 -25.73
N GLU A 115 -0.91 -7.16 -25.55
CA GLU A 115 -0.55 -8.05 -26.67
C GLU A 115 -1.76 -8.34 -27.57
N ARG A 116 -2.92 -8.63 -26.96
CA ARG A 116 -4.15 -8.97 -27.70
C ARG A 116 -4.75 -7.79 -28.46
N ILE A 117 -4.71 -6.59 -27.90
CA ILE A 117 -5.21 -5.35 -28.52
C ILE A 117 -4.28 -4.90 -29.65
N ILE A 118 -2.96 -4.98 -29.46
CA ILE A 118 -1.97 -4.65 -30.50
C ILE A 118 -2.12 -5.58 -31.71
N LEU A 119 -2.31 -6.88 -31.49
CA LEU A 119 -2.56 -7.84 -32.56
C LEU A 119 -3.86 -7.58 -33.32
N SER A 120 -4.91 -7.09 -32.65
CA SER A 120 -6.19 -6.76 -33.29
C SER A 120 -6.20 -5.43 -34.05
N ILE A 121 -5.20 -4.57 -33.87
CA ILE A 121 -5.07 -3.28 -34.57
C ILE A 121 -4.12 -3.40 -35.78
N ILE A 122 -3.18 -4.36 -35.74
CA ILE A 122 -2.15 -4.56 -36.77
C ILE A 122 -2.54 -5.67 -37.78
N GLY A 123 -3.49 -6.55 -37.44
CA GLY A 123 -4.07 -7.57 -38.32
C GLY A 123 -5.44 -7.19 -38.85
#